data_AF-A0A7S3UA74-F1
#
_entry.id   AF-A0A7S3UA74-F1
#
_cell.length_a   1.000
_cell.length_b   1.000
_cell.length_c   1.000
_cell.angle_alpha   90.00
_cell.angle_beta   90.00
_cell.angle_gamma   90.00
#
_symmetry.space_group_name_H-M   'P 1'
#
loop_
_entity.id
_entity.type
_entity.pdbx_description
1 polymer ?
#
loop_
_entity_poly.entity_id
_entity_poly.type
_entity_poly.pdbx_seq_one_letter_code
_entity_poly.pdbx_strand_id
1 'polypeptide(L)'
;MEAMRRLRAQLPMAFGDERGEEKKGSTGVQRKKEEKENIRVGPPRPTVGPSTEGVEEESPESSQDTKQLGLPISSETSLVGHRKIVSAVAVDRAGARVATGGRDCQVLLYDFGGMNNNMTPFRHLQPCGAHPVRFLEYEPHGDTLLVISGAPTAALLARDGTELGQTARGDMYVRDLKNTRGHIMALTEGHWHPSDKNTFVTSSEDGTLRLWDPELLQKQKMVIKPTLVRPGRVGASTCCFHPNGRLVAAGLTDGSIQVWDVGAKTGQSAAVGLVAPPKEQMVSKQDWKYVLQPKRVVRGAHQERETISCVRITPDGNQIVSRCTDQTLKVWDIRNPGKPLADFSGLPATYEQTELCFSPDGQYILTCTSADESSAGSLVFFNRQTMQLVKTLRMPGHAVRVQWHPQLNQIFVGCGSKDEGSTQILYDNNLSVRGALLAVNRKARKVADAYVEERPVIYTPHALPLFREEPPLKRRKDKESVSMPQQPTDTSTVKDPRSMPQGKLLTQYLLKQRGMVKQTDPSEDPRNVLLARQEEIDRSEPTYTKAYSKTQPNPVFAGSSDEDD
;
A
#
# COMPACT_ATOMS: atom_id res chain seq x y z
N MET A 1 -30.81 30.83 19.36
CA MET A 1 -31.24 32.12 18.77
C MET A 1 -29.99 32.84 18.26
N GLU A 2 -29.16 32.26 17.42
CA GLU A 2 -29.41 31.95 16.00
C GLU A 2 -30.34 32.95 15.31
N ALA A 3 -29.71 33.76 14.46
CA ALA A 3 -30.20 34.31 13.20
C ALA A 3 -31.60 34.95 13.20
N MET A 4 -31.65 36.29 13.13
CA MET A 4 -32.40 37.01 12.09
C MET A 4 -32.29 38.53 12.24
N ARG A 5 -32.08 39.20 11.08
CA ARG A 5 -32.10 40.66 10.80
C ARG A 5 -30.80 41.38 11.17
N ARG A 6 -29.71 41.33 10.39
CA ARG A 6 -29.55 41.65 8.95
C ARG A 6 -30.23 42.96 8.50
N LEU A 7 -29.34 43.89 8.13
CA LEU A 7 -29.42 44.82 6.98
C LEU A 7 -30.45 45.95 7.00
N ARG A 8 -29.95 47.17 7.24
CA ARG A 8 -30.32 48.43 6.54
C ARG A 8 -29.11 49.37 6.61
N ALA A 9 -28.45 49.60 5.47
CA ALA A 9 -28.52 50.84 4.69
C ALA A 9 -27.56 51.92 5.25
N GLN A 10 -26.37 52.07 4.66
CA GLN A 10 -26.08 53.02 3.56
C GLN A 10 -26.23 54.50 3.95
N LEU A 11 -25.09 55.10 4.34
CA LEU A 11 -24.57 56.47 4.06
C LEU A 11 -25.37 57.70 4.58
N PRO A 12 -24.79 58.93 4.68
CA PRO A 12 -23.48 59.39 4.17
C PRO A 12 -22.59 60.25 5.12
N MET A 13 -21.29 60.24 4.77
CA MET A 13 -20.29 61.32 4.64
C MET A 13 -20.52 62.68 5.33
N ALA A 14 -19.51 63.11 6.10
CA ALA A 14 -19.37 64.43 6.68
C ALA A 14 -18.43 65.34 5.87
N PHE A 15 -18.91 66.58 5.70
CA PHE A 15 -18.24 67.88 5.71
C PHE A 15 -16.98 68.13 4.85
N GLY A 16 -17.13 69.07 3.92
CA GLY A 16 -16.02 69.68 3.17
C GLY A 16 -16.48 70.87 2.33
N ASP A 17 -16.63 72.00 3.03
CA ASP A 17 -16.43 73.43 2.67
C ASP A 17 -16.89 74.01 1.32
N GLU A 18 -17.56 75.15 1.44
CA GLU A 18 -18.06 76.01 0.38
C GLU A 18 -16.97 76.91 -0.20
N ARG A 19 -16.98 77.12 -1.53
CA ARG A 19 -16.86 78.46 -2.15
C ARG A 19 -16.97 78.41 -3.68
N GLY A 20 -17.88 79.23 -4.22
CA GLY A 20 -17.57 80.13 -5.35
C GLY A 20 -17.94 79.70 -6.77
N GLU A 21 -19.20 79.93 -7.13
CA GLU A 21 -19.68 80.60 -8.37
C GLU A 21 -19.25 80.12 -9.77
N GLU A 22 -20.26 79.58 -10.48
CA GLU A 22 -20.80 80.00 -11.78
C GLU A 22 -19.86 80.61 -12.86
N LYS A 23 -19.79 79.97 -14.04
CA LYS A 23 -20.59 80.37 -15.23
C LYS A 23 -20.38 79.47 -16.47
N LYS A 24 -21.49 79.41 -17.22
CA LYS A 24 -21.84 78.61 -18.39
C LYS A 24 -21.14 79.07 -19.68
N GLY A 25 -21.15 78.17 -20.68
CA GLY A 25 -21.16 78.52 -22.11
C GLY A 25 -20.35 77.56 -22.98
N SER A 26 -20.90 76.42 -23.40
CA SER A 26 -21.56 76.21 -24.71
C SER A 26 -20.67 76.58 -25.91
N THR A 27 -20.13 75.58 -26.62
CA THR A 27 -20.56 75.08 -27.95
C THR A 27 -19.59 75.47 -29.05
N GLY A 28 -19.17 74.50 -29.87
CA GLY A 28 -18.41 74.78 -31.10
C GLY A 28 -17.77 73.53 -31.69
N VAL A 29 -18.56 72.76 -32.41
CA VAL A 29 -18.16 71.61 -33.24
C VAL A 29 -17.16 72.05 -34.32
N GLN A 30 -16.07 71.30 -34.53
CA GLN A 30 -15.58 70.99 -35.88
C GLN A 30 -14.62 69.79 -35.88
N ARG A 31 -14.99 68.78 -36.66
CA ARG A 31 -14.18 67.60 -36.99
C ARG A 31 -13.05 68.01 -37.93
N LYS A 32 -11.81 67.64 -37.61
CA LYS A 32 -10.78 67.31 -38.59
C LYS A 32 -10.02 66.07 -38.12
N LYS A 33 -10.01 65.05 -38.97
CA LYS A 33 -9.18 63.85 -38.88
C LYS A 33 -7.72 64.26 -39.03
N GLU A 34 -6.89 63.90 -38.06
CA GLU A 34 -5.47 63.66 -38.27
C GLU A 34 -5.12 62.32 -37.61
N GLU A 35 -4.64 61.39 -38.42
CA GLU A 35 -3.96 60.18 -37.98
C GLU A 35 -2.64 60.57 -37.32
N LYS A 36 -2.47 60.23 -36.05
CA LYS A 36 -1.15 60.14 -35.41
C LYS A 36 -1.12 58.89 -34.55
N GLU A 37 -0.14 58.05 -34.86
CA GLU A 37 0.29 56.88 -34.09
C GLU A 37 0.55 57.28 -32.63
N ASN A 38 -0.19 56.68 -31.69
CA ASN A 38 0.08 56.83 -30.27
C ASN A 38 0.61 55.50 -29.71
N ILE A 39 1.92 55.50 -29.51
CA ILE A 39 2.66 54.58 -28.64
C ILE A 39 2.02 54.62 -27.25
N ARG A 40 1.42 53.51 -26.80
CA ARG A 40 0.90 53.40 -25.43
C ARG A 40 2.06 53.22 -24.46
N VAL A 41 2.49 54.32 -23.86
CA VAL A 41 3.33 54.34 -22.66
C VAL A 41 2.46 53.93 -21.46
N GLY A 42 2.87 52.87 -20.76
CA GLY A 42 2.21 52.41 -19.53
C GLY A 42 2.42 53.37 -18.36
N PRO A 43 1.59 53.28 -17.29
CA PRO A 43 1.64 54.23 -16.18
C PRO A 43 2.98 54.18 -15.43
N PRO A 44 3.45 55.31 -14.88
CA PRO A 44 4.74 55.40 -14.23
C PRO A 44 4.77 54.62 -12.91
N ARG A 45 5.95 54.05 -12.62
CA ARG A 45 6.25 53.35 -11.37
C ARG A 45 6.23 54.34 -10.19
N PRO A 46 5.64 53.99 -9.03
CA PRO A 46 5.60 54.92 -7.89
C PRO A 46 7.00 55.17 -7.31
N THR A 47 7.19 56.42 -6.88
CA THR A 47 8.42 57.00 -6.33
C THR A 47 8.74 56.50 -4.92
N VAL A 48 10.01 56.17 -4.67
CA VAL A 48 10.54 55.80 -3.36
C VAL A 48 10.68 57.06 -2.50
N GLY A 49 9.96 57.13 -1.37
CA GLY A 49 10.12 58.12 -0.31
C GLY A 49 10.98 57.57 0.84
N PRO A 50 11.51 58.44 1.73
CA PRO A 50 12.63 58.13 2.60
C PRO A 50 12.24 57.30 3.83
N SER A 51 13.22 56.54 4.30
CA SER A 51 13.26 55.67 5.46
C SER A 51 12.62 56.25 6.73
N THR A 52 11.58 55.58 7.21
CA THR A 52 11.19 55.59 8.63
C THR A 52 11.63 54.28 9.25
N GLU A 53 12.58 54.38 10.18
CA GLU A 53 12.91 53.33 11.14
C GLU A 53 11.63 52.87 11.83
N GLY A 54 11.33 51.58 11.71
CA GLY A 54 10.13 50.97 12.23
C GLY A 54 10.39 49.50 12.49
N VAL A 55 10.77 49.22 13.74
CA VAL A 55 10.56 47.99 14.52
C VAL A 55 10.70 46.69 13.72
N GLU A 56 11.84 46.02 13.92
CA GLU A 56 12.02 44.61 13.61
C GLU A 56 10.90 43.81 14.28
N GLU A 57 9.91 43.36 13.50
CA GLU A 57 9.08 42.24 13.89
C GLU A 57 9.96 40.99 13.84
N GLU A 58 10.34 40.49 15.02
CA GLU A 58 11.01 39.21 15.21
C GLU A 58 10.23 38.10 14.50
N SER A 59 10.73 37.69 13.34
CA SER A 59 10.37 36.43 12.72
C SER A 59 10.99 35.30 13.55
N PRO A 60 10.26 34.21 13.88
CA PRO A 60 10.76 33.21 14.82
C PRO A 60 12.06 32.57 14.30
N GLU A 61 13.07 32.51 15.16
CA GLU A 61 14.48 32.07 14.97
C GLU A 61 14.71 30.69 14.30
N SER A 62 13.65 30.01 13.87
CA SER A 62 13.67 28.64 13.35
C SER A 62 14.37 28.41 12.00
N SER A 63 14.70 29.45 11.23
CA SER A 63 15.24 29.27 9.87
C SER A 63 16.78 29.19 9.81
N GLN A 64 17.49 29.66 10.84
CA GLN A 64 18.95 29.60 10.90
C GLN A 64 19.45 28.28 11.50
N ASP A 65 18.74 27.73 12.49
CA ASP A 65 19.10 26.46 13.15
C ASP A 65 18.98 25.24 12.23
N THR A 66 18.04 25.26 11.28
CA THR A 66 17.80 24.11 10.38
C THR A 66 18.92 23.89 9.37
N LYS A 67 19.59 24.96 8.93
CA LYS A 67 20.78 24.87 8.07
C LYS A 67 21.98 24.26 8.78
N GLN A 68 22.11 24.48 10.09
CA GLN A 68 23.19 23.87 10.89
C GLN A 68 22.95 22.38 11.13
N LEU A 69 21.68 21.97 11.27
CA LEU A 69 21.31 20.58 11.55
C LEU A 69 21.16 19.70 10.28
N GLY A 70 21.06 20.30 9.09
CA GLY A 70 20.95 19.60 7.81
C GLY A 70 19.63 18.84 7.60
N LEU A 71 18.61 19.12 8.41
CA LEU A 71 17.32 18.42 8.40
C LEU A 71 16.46 18.86 7.20
N PRO A 72 15.86 17.93 6.43
CA PRO A 72 15.07 18.24 5.24
C PRO A 72 13.64 18.68 5.61
N ILE A 73 13.53 19.84 6.25
CA ILE A 73 12.27 20.33 6.84
C ILE A 73 11.93 21.75 6.39
N SER A 74 12.60 22.29 5.36
CA SER A 74 12.35 23.66 4.89
C SER A 74 11.04 23.79 4.12
N SER A 75 10.58 22.71 3.49
CA SER A 75 9.38 22.70 2.65
C SER A 75 8.69 21.35 2.73
N GLU A 76 7.37 21.37 2.52
CA GLU A 76 6.52 20.20 2.60
C GLU A 76 5.61 20.09 1.37
N THR A 77 5.28 18.85 1.01
CA THR A 77 4.25 18.52 0.00
C THR A 77 3.54 17.24 0.40
N SER A 78 2.31 17.02 -0.09
CA SER A 78 1.50 15.86 0.29
C SER A 78 1.12 15.00 -0.92
N LEU A 79 1.29 13.68 -0.77
CA LEU A 79 0.66 12.69 -1.65
C LEU A 79 -0.75 12.42 -1.16
N VAL A 80 -1.72 12.53 -2.05
CA VAL A 80 -3.15 12.39 -1.74
C VAL A 80 -3.72 11.18 -2.47
N GLY A 81 -4.62 10.44 -1.82
CA GLY A 81 -5.38 9.38 -2.49
C GLY A 81 -6.08 8.39 -1.57
N HIS A 82 -5.60 8.20 -0.34
CA HIS A 82 -6.19 7.27 0.61
C HIS A 82 -7.44 7.85 1.29
N ARG A 83 -8.44 6.99 1.50
CA ARG A 83 -9.70 7.35 2.20
C ARG A 83 -9.63 7.14 3.71
N LYS A 84 -8.56 6.55 4.19
CA LYS A 84 -8.28 6.29 5.60
C LYS A 84 -6.80 6.51 5.84
N ILE A 85 -6.41 6.54 7.11
CA ILE A 85 -5.01 6.68 7.51
C ILE A 85 -4.05 5.76 6.74
N VAL A 86 -2.92 6.36 6.35
CA VAL A 86 -1.80 5.67 5.70
C VAL A 86 -1.04 4.88 6.75
N SER A 87 -1.08 3.56 6.64
CA SER A 87 -0.43 2.63 7.58
C SER A 87 0.98 2.21 7.13
N ALA A 88 1.26 2.27 5.84
CA ALA A 88 2.55 1.85 5.28
C ALA A 88 3.01 2.78 4.15
N VAL A 89 4.32 2.98 4.05
CA VAL A 89 4.97 3.80 3.02
C VAL A 89 6.27 3.08 2.66
N ALA A 90 6.54 2.98 1.37
CA ALA A 90 7.78 2.45 0.84
C ALA A 90 8.27 3.35 -0.30
N VAL A 91 9.54 3.71 -0.26
CA VAL A 91 10.20 4.49 -1.31
C VAL A 91 11.25 3.63 -1.99
N ASP A 92 11.25 3.63 -3.31
CA ASP A 92 12.24 2.97 -4.15
C ASP A 92 13.64 3.58 -3.91
N ARG A 93 14.71 2.79 -4.02
CA ARG A 93 16.10 3.24 -3.79
C ARG A 93 16.51 4.41 -4.69
N ALA A 94 15.98 4.48 -5.91
CA ALA A 94 16.22 5.61 -6.81
C ALA A 94 15.45 6.88 -6.41
N GLY A 95 14.47 6.75 -5.52
CA GLY A 95 13.57 7.81 -5.07
C GLY A 95 12.58 8.29 -6.13
N ALA A 96 12.41 7.57 -7.25
CA ALA A 96 11.49 7.95 -8.33
C ALA A 96 10.06 7.47 -8.07
N ARG A 97 9.89 6.32 -7.39
CA ARG A 97 8.60 5.71 -7.10
C ARG A 97 8.37 5.60 -5.61
N VAL A 98 7.10 5.76 -5.24
CA VAL A 98 6.61 5.62 -3.88
C VAL A 98 5.38 4.72 -3.91
N ALA A 99 5.30 3.79 -2.96
CA ALA A 99 4.11 3.01 -2.69
C ALA A 99 3.57 3.38 -1.31
N THR A 100 2.27 3.62 -1.22
CA THR A 100 1.59 3.87 0.06
C THR A 100 0.51 2.84 0.26
N GLY A 101 0.34 2.38 1.50
CA GLY A 101 -0.66 1.41 1.91
C GLY A 101 -1.51 2.02 3.02
N GLY A 102 -2.82 1.83 2.92
CA GLY A 102 -3.76 2.39 3.87
C GLY A 102 -4.58 1.33 4.61
N ARG A 103 -5.27 1.78 5.66
CA ARG A 103 -6.33 1.01 6.33
C ARG A 103 -7.60 0.86 5.48
N ASP A 104 -7.64 1.50 4.31
CA ASP A 104 -8.64 1.30 3.25
C ASP A 104 -8.38 0.05 2.39
N CYS A 105 -7.37 -0.76 2.78
CA CYS A 105 -6.97 -1.99 2.10
C CYS A 105 -6.40 -1.78 0.70
N GLN A 106 -6.09 -0.52 0.34
CA GLN A 106 -5.52 -0.18 -0.95
C GLN A 106 -4.01 0.03 -0.85
N VAL A 107 -3.32 -0.29 -1.95
CA VAL A 107 -1.94 0.10 -2.22
C VAL A 107 -1.96 1.09 -3.38
N LEU A 108 -1.43 2.28 -3.19
CA LEU A 108 -1.35 3.33 -4.19
C LEU A 108 0.10 3.48 -4.65
N LEU A 109 0.30 3.56 -5.97
CA LEU A 109 1.62 3.77 -6.55
C LEU A 109 1.73 5.18 -7.15
N TYR A 110 2.85 5.84 -6.87
CA TYR A 110 3.19 7.18 -7.33
C TYR A 110 4.49 7.15 -8.12
N ASP A 111 4.58 7.99 -9.14
CA ASP A 111 5.79 8.18 -9.95
C ASP A 111 6.07 9.67 -10.09
N PHE A 112 7.11 10.16 -9.42
CA PHE A 112 7.46 11.58 -9.47
C PHE A 112 7.92 12.04 -10.85
N GLY A 113 8.42 11.11 -11.68
CA GLY A 113 8.85 11.39 -13.04
C GLY A 113 7.69 11.56 -14.02
N GLY A 114 6.51 11.01 -13.70
CA GLY A 114 5.29 11.12 -14.51
C GLY A 114 4.21 12.04 -13.93
N MET A 115 4.31 12.39 -12.65
CA MET A 115 3.29 13.12 -11.91
C MET A 115 3.50 14.64 -11.96
N ASN A 116 2.42 15.37 -11.70
CA ASN A 116 2.35 16.83 -11.64
C ASN A 116 2.19 17.26 -10.17
N ASN A 117 2.10 18.58 -9.93
CA ASN A 117 1.90 19.12 -8.57
C ASN A 117 0.57 18.71 -7.89
N ASN A 118 -0.34 18.02 -8.58
CA ASN A 118 -1.55 17.45 -7.96
C ASN A 118 -1.26 16.22 -7.10
N MET A 119 -0.07 15.61 -7.23
CA MET A 119 0.40 14.52 -6.38
C MET A 119 -0.55 13.30 -6.30
N THR A 120 -1.22 12.99 -7.41
CA THR A 120 -2.18 11.88 -7.52
C THR A 120 -1.50 10.56 -7.93
N PRO A 121 -1.92 9.41 -7.38
CA PRO A 121 -1.37 8.12 -7.76
C PRO A 121 -1.66 7.80 -9.24
N PHE A 122 -0.79 7.03 -9.87
CA PHE A 122 -1.01 6.56 -11.24
C PHE A 122 -1.71 5.18 -11.28
N ARG A 123 -1.69 4.44 -10.17
CA ARG A 123 -2.31 3.10 -10.06
C ARG A 123 -2.85 2.86 -8.64
N HIS A 124 -4.05 2.30 -8.57
CA HIS A 124 -4.70 1.82 -7.36
C HIS A 124 -4.74 0.30 -7.39
N LEU A 125 -4.28 -0.35 -6.32
CA LEU A 125 -4.16 -1.80 -6.22
C LEU A 125 -4.81 -2.30 -4.93
N GLN A 126 -5.29 -3.55 -4.95
CA GLN A 126 -5.84 -4.23 -3.79
C GLN A 126 -5.32 -5.68 -3.74
N PRO A 127 -4.01 -5.89 -3.53
CA PRO A 127 -3.38 -7.21 -3.68
C PRO A 127 -3.85 -8.24 -2.64
N CYS A 128 -4.22 -7.78 -1.44
CA CYS A 128 -4.61 -8.66 -0.33
C CYS A 128 -6.12 -8.62 -0.02
N GLY A 129 -6.94 -8.24 -1.01
CA GLY A 129 -8.39 -8.16 -0.86
C GLY A 129 -8.80 -7.21 0.26
N ALA A 130 -9.68 -7.65 1.16
CA ALA A 130 -10.27 -6.82 2.22
C ALA A 130 -9.38 -6.63 3.46
N HIS A 131 -8.09 -6.97 3.40
CA HIS A 131 -7.19 -6.86 4.56
C HIS A 131 -6.45 -5.52 4.54
N PRO A 132 -6.40 -4.78 5.67
CA PRO A 132 -5.66 -3.53 5.73
C PRO A 132 -4.17 -3.80 5.51
N VAL A 133 -3.52 -2.91 4.75
CA VAL A 133 -2.08 -3.01 4.52
C VAL A 133 -1.39 -2.64 5.83
N ARG A 134 -0.48 -3.48 6.31
CA ARG A 134 0.26 -3.27 7.56
C ARG A 134 1.67 -2.75 7.30
N PHE A 135 2.32 -3.27 6.27
CA PHE A 135 3.70 -2.92 5.96
C PHE A 135 3.99 -3.03 4.46
N LEU A 136 4.90 -2.17 3.97
CA LEU A 136 5.37 -2.13 2.59
C LEU A 136 6.88 -1.90 2.61
N GLU A 137 7.62 -2.59 1.75
CA GLU A 137 9.04 -2.30 1.53
C GLU A 137 9.46 -2.71 0.10
N TYR A 138 10.19 -1.81 -0.56
CA TYR A 138 10.86 -2.13 -1.81
C TYR A 138 12.10 -2.98 -1.54
N GLU A 139 12.33 -3.95 -2.40
CA GLU A 139 13.57 -4.69 -2.46
C GLU A 139 14.77 -3.71 -2.62
N PRO A 140 15.94 -3.98 -2.02
CA PRO A 140 17.05 -3.02 -2.01
C PRO A 140 17.52 -2.54 -3.38
N HIS A 141 17.35 -3.29 -4.46
CA HIS A 141 17.62 -2.85 -5.83
C HIS A 141 16.42 -2.13 -6.49
N GLY A 142 15.20 -2.31 -5.99
CA GLY A 142 14.00 -1.53 -6.35
C GLY A 142 13.05 -2.22 -7.32
N ASP A 143 13.28 -3.49 -7.66
CA ASP A 143 12.52 -4.19 -8.70
C ASP A 143 11.19 -4.76 -8.21
N THR A 144 11.16 -5.20 -6.95
CA THR A 144 10.02 -5.88 -6.32
C THR A 144 9.55 -5.12 -5.08
N LEU A 145 8.25 -5.06 -4.88
CA LEU A 145 7.58 -4.49 -3.72
C LEU A 145 6.98 -5.63 -2.89
N LEU A 146 7.40 -5.73 -1.62
CA LEU A 146 6.80 -6.63 -0.64
C LEU A 146 5.59 -5.95 -0.01
N VAL A 147 4.45 -6.64 -0.05
CA VAL A 147 3.19 -6.18 0.55
C VAL A 147 2.78 -7.12 1.67
N ILE A 148 2.72 -6.55 2.88
CA ILE A 148 2.25 -7.22 4.08
C ILE A 148 0.92 -6.61 4.49
N SER A 149 -0.08 -7.46 4.67
CA SER A 149 -1.41 -7.07 5.13
C SER A 149 -1.81 -7.90 6.35
N GLY A 150 -3.02 -7.69 6.86
CA GLY A 150 -3.62 -8.58 7.86
C GLY A 150 -3.88 -10.01 7.36
N ALA A 151 -3.55 -10.36 6.12
CA ALA A 151 -3.64 -11.73 5.62
C ALA A 151 -2.49 -12.61 6.15
N PRO A 152 -2.63 -13.94 6.19
CA PRO A 152 -1.54 -14.86 6.53
C PRO A 152 -0.53 -15.09 5.39
N THR A 153 -0.72 -14.43 4.25
CA THR A 153 0.16 -14.51 3.08
C THR A 153 0.73 -13.13 2.76
N ALA A 154 2.00 -13.08 2.40
CA ALA A 154 2.64 -11.89 1.86
C ALA A 154 2.51 -11.90 0.33
N ALA A 155 2.22 -10.74 -0.26
CA ALA A 155 2.16 -10.59 -1.71
C ALA A 155 3.42 -9.87 -2.22
N LEU A 156 3.95 -10.34 -3.35
CA LEU A 156 5.03 -9.68 -4.07
C LEU A 156 4.46 -9.03 -5.33
N LEU A 157 4.73 -7.74 -5.49
CA LEU A 157 4.35 -6.96 -6.66
C LEU A 157 5.61 -6.53 -7.40
N ALA A 158 5.56 -6.48 -8.73
CA ALA A 158 6.58 -5.82 -9.51
C ALA A 158 6.51 -4.31 -9.29
N ARG A 159 7.57 -3.60 -9.71
CA ARG A 159 7.66 -2.14 -9.59
C ARG A 159 6.48 -1.37 -10.21
N ASP A 160 5.82 -1.93 -11.24
CA ASP A 160 4.65 -1.32 -11.88
C ASP A 160 3.33 -1.66 -11.18
N GLY A 161 3.32 -2.66 -10.30
CA GLY A 161 2.13 -3.13 -9.58
C GLY A 161 1.54 -4.45 -10.06
N THR A 162 2.16 -5.15 -11.03
CA THR A 162 1.71 -6.51 -11.38
C THR A 162 2.04 -7.48 -10.26
N GLU A 163 1.12 -8.38 -9.93
CA GLU A 163 1.37 -9.42 -8.92
C GLU A 163 2.32 -10.49 -9.44
N LEU A 164 3.44 -10.68 -8.75
CA LEU A 164 4.44 -11.71 -9.06
C LEU A 164 4.11 -13.04 -8.36
N GLY A 165 3.51 -12.98 -7.18
CA GLY A 165 3.05 -14.15 -6.44
C GLY A 165 2.80 -13.87 -4.97
N GLN A 166 2.33 -14.91 -4.25
CA GLN A 166 2.10 -14.86 -2.81
C GLN A 166 2.78 -16.03 -2.10
N THR A 167 3.21 -15.81 -0.86
CA THR A 167 3.74 -16.88 0.00
C THR A 167 2.68 -17.95 0.28
N ALA A 168 3.10 -19.19 0.44
CA ALA A 168 2.20 -20.27 0.83
C ALA A 168 1.44 -19.95 2.13
N ARG A 169 0.17 -20.34 2.18
CA ARG A 169 -0.63 -20.32 3.41
C ARG A 169 -0.32 -21.56 4.24
N GLY A 170 -0.16 -21.38 5.55
CA GLY A 170 -0.02 -22.49 6.48
C GLY A 170 -1.34 -23.21 6.73
N ASP A 171 -1.26 -24.52 7.01
CA ASP A 171 -2.41 -25.28 7.49
C ASP A 171 -2.70 -24.91 8.95
N MET A 172 -3.89 -24.39 9.19
CA MET A 172 -4.33 -23.90 10.51
C MET A 172 -4.52 -25.03 11.52
N TYR A 173 -4.73 -26.27 11.07
CA TYR A 173 -5.00 -27.41 11.95
C TYR A 173 -3.72 -28.09 12.45
N VAL A 174 -2.57 -27.77 11.86
CA VAL A 174 -1.28 -28.30 12.29
C VAL A 174 -0.80 -27.55 13.53
N ARG A 175 -0.69 -28.27 14.65
CA ARG A 175 -0.25 -27.70 15.94
C ARG A 175 1.22 -27.28 15.94
N ASP A 176 2.08 -28.06 15.29
CA ASP A 176 3.51 -27.76 15.23
C ASP A 176 3.82 -26.87 14.02
N LEU A 177 4.06 -25.59 14.30
CA LEU A 177 4.30 -24.56 13.27
C LEU A 177 5.54 -24.83 12.42
N LYS A 178 6.44 -25.69 12.88
CA LYS A 178 7.56 -26.16 12.06
C LYS A 178 7.03 -26.87 10.81
N ASN A 179 5.95 -27.65 10.92
CA ASN A 179 5.43 -28.49 9.84
C ASN A 179 4.49 -27.76 8.87
N THR A 180 4.13 -26.51 9.15
CA THR A 180 3.30 -25.72 8.22
C THR A 180 4.16 -25.12 7.11
N ARG A 181 3.62 -25.03 5.89
CA ARG A 181 4.31 -24.42 4.73
C ARG A 181 4.35 -22.89 4.77
N GLY A 182 3.53 -22.27 5.60
CA GLY A 182 3.46 -20.83 5.76
C GLY A 182 2.83 -20.40 7.06
N HIS A 183 2.57 -19.10 7.15
CA HIS A 183 1.92 -18.51 8.31
C HIS A 183 0.46 -18.92 8.38
N ILE A 184 -0.05 -19.05 9.61
CA ILE A 184 -1.44 -19.44 9.85
C ILE A 184 -2.32 -18.28 10.35
N MET A 185 -1.70 -17.20 10.83
CA MET A 185 -2.37 -15.99 11.31
C MET A 185 -1.86 -14.76 10.55
N ALA A 186 -2.46 -13.61 10.81
CA ALA A 186 -2.11 -12.34 10.19
C ALA A 186 -0.60 -12.06 10.28
N LEU A 187 -0.05 -11.53 9.19
CA LEU A 187 1.30 -11.00 9.18
C LEU A 187 1.34 -9.63 9.88
N THR A 188 2.47 -9.30 10.46
CA THR A 188 2.67 -8.03 11.18
C THR A 188 3.62 -7.12 10.41
N GLU A 189 4.81 -7.61 10.08
CA GLU A 189 5.82 -6.92 9.28
C GLU A 189 6.55 -7.91 8.36
N GLY A 190 7.34 -7.39 7.43
CA GLY A 190 8.27 -8.20 6.66
C GLY A 190 9.32 -7.35 6.01
N HIS A 191 10.57 -7.82 6.03
CA HIS A 191 11.71 -7.06 5.54
C HIS A 191 12.55 -7.84 4.54
N TRP A 192 13.10 -7.16 3.55
CA TRP A 192 14.12 -7.73 2.66
C TRP A 192 15.46 -7.89 3.37
N HIS A 193 16.20 -8.92 3.00
CA HIS A 193 17.58 -9.04 3.42
C HIS A 193 18.41 -7.91 2.78
N PRO A 194 19.26 -7.20 3.55
CA PRO A 194 19.88 -5.95 3.09
C PRO A 194 20.82 -6.10 1.88
N SER A 195 21.36 -7.29 1.65
CA SER A 195 22.29 -7.57 0.55
C SER A 195 21.93 -8.76 -0.33
N ASP A 196 20.89 -9.53 0.01
CA ASP A 196 20.52 -10.76 -0.70
C ASP A 196 19.08 -10.61 -1.19
N LYS A 197 18.92 -10.38 -2.49
CA LYS A 197 17.60 -10.20 -3.10
C LYS A 197 16.74 -11.47 -3.03
N ASN A 198 17.33 -12.65 -2.81
CA ASN A 198 16.63 -13.92 -2.78
C ASN A 198 16.16 -14.29 -1.36
N THR A 199 16.17 -13.34 -0.41
CA THR A 199 15.74 -13.60 0.95
C THR A 199 14.94 -12.42 1.51
N PHE A 200 13.76 -12.69 2.04
CA PHE A 200 13.03 -11.77 2.91
C PHE A 200 12.47 -12.49 4.13
N VAL A 201 12.23 -11.76 5.20
CA VAL A 201 11.64 -12.26 6.46
C VAL A 201 10.22 -11.73 6.61
N THR A 202 9.31 -12.55 7.16
CA THR A 202 7.98 -12.12 7.58
C THR A 202 7.77 -12.50 9.04
N SER A 203 7.10 -11.63 9.80
CA SER A 203 6.63 -11.89 11.15
C SER A 203 5.11 -12.04 11.19
N SER A 204 4.62 -12.84 12.14
CA SER A 204 3.19 -13.10 12.28
C SER A 204 2.76 -13.22 13.73
N GLU A 205 1.47 -12.93 13.95
CA GLU A 205 0.76 -13.20 15.20
C GLU A 205 0.74 -14.69 15.56
N ASP A 206 1.07 -15.59 14.61
CA ASP A 206 1.23 -17.02 14.88
C ASP A 206 2.45 -17.36 15.76
N GLY A 207 3.29 -16.37 16.07
CA GLY A 207 4.46 -16.51 16.92
C GLY A 207 5.65 -17.14 16.21
N THR A 208 5.71 -17.05 14.88
CA THR A 208 6.88 -17.42 14.09
C THR A 208 7.37 -16.26 13.23
N LEU A 209 8.67 -16.29 12.94
CA LEU A 209 9.25 -15.55 11.83
C LEU A 209 9.62 -16.55 10.75
N ARG A 210 9.39 -16.22 9.49
CA ARG A 210 9.75 -17.08 8.36
C ARG A 210 10.60 -16.34 7.38
N LEU A 211 11.64 -17.00 6.89
CA LEU A 211 12.40 -16.50 5.75
C LEU A 211 11.94 -17.21 4.50
N TRP A 212 11.81 -16.44 3.43
CA TRP A 212 11.27 -16.85 2.15
C TRP A 212 12.26 -16.53 1.04
N ASP A 213 12.14 -17.29 -0.03
CA ASP A 213 12.80 -17.00 -1.31
C ASP A 213 11.72 -16.50 -2.28
N PRO A 214 11.88 -15.31 -2.88
CA PRO A 214 10.88 -14.76 -3.82
C PRO A 214 10.67 -15.63 -5.07
N GLU A 215 11.64 -16.47 -5.45
CA GLU A 215 11.49 -17.39 -6.58
C GLU A 215 10.74 -18.68 -6.19
N LEU A 216 10.68 -19.00 -4.88
CA LEU A 216 10.13 -20.26 -4.35
C LEU A 216 9.09 -20.02 -3.24
N LEU A 217 8.10 -19.18 -3.49
CA LEU A 217 7.08 -18.75 -2.52
C LEU A 217 6.21 -19.88 -1.91
N GLN A 218 6.18 -21.07 -2.52
CA GLN A 218 5.38 -22.20 -2.04
C GLN A 218 5.98 -22.91 -0.81
N LYS A 219 7.21 -22.56 -0.43
CA LYS A 219 7.93 -23.17 0.69
C LYS A 219 8.80 -22.12 1.38
N GLN A 220 8.77 -22.13 2.71
CA GLN A 220 9.69 -21.30 3.48
C GLN A 220 11.12 -21.85 3.45
N LYS A 221 12.10 -20.96 3.41
CA LYS A 221 13.54 -21.27 3.50
C LYS A 221 13.96 -21.59 4.94
N MET A 222 13.35 -20.92 5.91
CA MET A 222 13.62 -21.12 7.33
C MET A 222 12.44 -20.70 8.20
N VAL A 223 12.24 -21.39 9.32
CA VAL A 223 11.29 -21.02 10.37
C VAL A 223 12.06 -20.71 11.65
N ILE A 224 11.77 -19.56 12.24
CA ILE A 224 12.30 -19.13 13.53
C ILE A 224 11.14 -19.11 14.51
N LYS A 225 11.29 -19.80 15.63
CA LYS A 225 10.32 -19.78 16.73
C LYS A 225 10.96 -19.15 17.96
N PRO A 226 10.38 -18.07 18.52
CA PRO A 226 10.91 -17.44 19.71
C PRO A 226 10.89 -18.35 20.94
N THR A 227 11.86 -18.16 21.83
CA THR A 227 11.87 -18.84 23.12
C THR A 227 10.97 -18.10 24.09
N LEU A 228 9.98 -18.80 24.63
CA LEU A 228 9.00 -18.20 25.55
C LEU A 228 9.36 -18.53 26.99
N VAL A 229 9.05 -17.60 27.90
CA VAL A 229 9.23 -17.82 29.35
C VAL A 229 8.20 -18.80 29.89
N ARG A 230 6.96 -18.67 29.39
CA ARG A 230 5.82 -19.52 29.75
C ARG A 230 5.43 -20.36 28.54
N PRO A 231 5.01 -21.63 28.73
CA PRO A 231 4.49 -22.42 27.64
C PRO A 231 3.25 -21.74 27.06
N GLY A 232 3.18 -21.62 25.74
CA GLY A 232 2.10 -20.92 25.05
C GLY A 232 2.49 -20.47 23.65
N ARG A 233 1.69 -19.55 23.11
CA ARG A 233 1.96 -18.84 21.86
C ARG A 233 1.98 -17.35 22.17
N VAL A 234 3.07 -16.69 21.76
CA VAL A 234 3.24 -15.24 21.83
C VAL A 234 3.50 -14.78 20.41
N GLY A 235 2.74 -13.79 19.94
CA GLY A 235 2.84 -13.27 18.58
C GLY A 235 4.13 -12.47 18.39
N ALA A 236 4.67 -12.50 17.16
CA ALA A 236 5.76 -11.60 16.78
C ALA A 236 5.14 -10.33 16.19
N SER A 237 5.32 -9.20 16.86
CA SER A 237 4.70 -7.93 16.47
C SER A 237 5.49 -7.16 15.41
N THR A 238 6.81 -7.34 15.38
CA THR A 238 7.72 -6.63 14.47
C THR A 238 8.97 -7.47 14.24
N CYS A 239 9.62 -7.30 13.09
CA CYS A 239 10.91 -7.91 12.81
C CYS A 239 11.84 -6.95 12.04
N CYS A 240 13.14 -7.19 12.10
CA CYS A 240 14.10 -6.51 11.24
C CYS A 240 15.36 -7.33 11.02
N PHE A 241 16.03 -7.08 9.90
CA PHE A 241 17.40 -7.56 9.68
C PHE A 241 18.41 -6.62 10.35
N HIS A 242 19.49 -7.21 10.84
CA HIS A 242 20.71 -6.47 11.11
C HIS A 242 21.36 -6.03 9.78
N PRO A 243 22.04 -4.87 9.70
CA PRO A 243 22.66 -4.38 8.46
C PRO A 243 23.59 -5.37 7.75
N ASN A 244 24.27 -6.25 8.50
CA ASN A 244 25.09 -7.34 7.97
C ASN A 244 24.32 -8.55 7.41
N GLY A 245 22.98 -8.59 7.52
CA GLY A 245 22.12 -9.67 7.04
C GLY A 245 22.15 -10.98 7.85
N ARG A 246 23.08 -11.13 8.79
CA ARG A 246 23.31 -12.37 9.52
C ARG A 246 22.40 -12.56 10.73
N LEU A 247 21.92 -11.46 11.31
CA LEU A 247 21.03 -11.49 12.46
C LEU A 247 19.63 -10.99 12.08
N VAL A 248 18.62 -11.59 12.69
CA VAL A 248 17.23 -11.10 12.66
C VAL A 248 16.83 -10.78 14.09
N ALA A 249 16.25 -9.60 14.31
CA ALA A 249 15.64 -9.22 15.57
C ALA A 249 14.11 -9.19 15.44
N ALA A 250 13.40 -9.48 16.52
CA ALA A 250 11.96 -9.32 16.59
C ALA A 250 11.49 -8.87 17.97
N GLY A 251 10.43 -8.07 17.96
CA GLY A 251 9.64 -7.75 19.14
C GLY A 251 8.48 -8.73 19.27
N LEU A 252 8.23 -9.18 20.48
CA LEU A 252 7.13 -10.09 20.81
C LEU A 252 6.07 -9.37 21.64
N THR A 253 4.84 -9.90 21.62
CA THR A 253 3.73 -9.36 22.42
C THR A 253 3.88 -9.59 23.94
N ASP A 254 4.89 -10.36 24.37
CA ASP A 254 5.27 -10.50 25.78
C ASP A 254 6.21 -9.37 26.26
N GLY A 255 6.49 -8.38 25.41
CA GLY A 255 7.38 -7.26 25.71
C GLY A 255 8.86 -7.62 25.63
N SER A 256 9.22 -8.83 25.16
CA SER A 256 10.63 -9.20 24.94
C SER A 256 11.10 -8.88 23.52
N ILE A 257 12.39 -8.58 23.40
CA ILE A 257 13.08 -8.43 22.12
C ILE A 257 14.10 -9.56 22.01
N GLN A 258 14.03 -10.32 20.93
CA GLN A 258 14.90 -11.49 20.72
C GLN A 258 15.65 -11.35 19.39
N VAL A 259 16.88 -11.86 19.35
CA VAL A 259 17.77 -11.81 18.18
C VAL A 259 18.31 -13.19 17.86
N TRP A 260 18.19 -13.62 16.60
CA TRP A 260 18.64 -14.93 16.11
C TRP A 260 19.74 -14.79 15.06
N ASP A 261 20.65 -15.76 15.00
CA ASP A 261 21.65 -15.88 13.92
C ASP A 261 21.08 -16.77 12.80
N VAL A 262 20.81 -16.15 11.66
CA VAL A 262 20.24 -16.79 10.47
C VAL A 262 21.31 -17.22 9.45
N GLY A 263 22.54 -16.68 9.57
CA GLY A 263 23.66 -17.00 8.69
C GLY A 263 24.51 -18.19 9.18
N ALA A 264 24.40 -18.57 10.46
CA ALA A 264 25.07 -19.76 10.97
C ALA A 264 24.56 -21.03 10.26
N LYS A 265 25.45 -22.04 10.15
CA LYS A 265 25.04 -23.43 9.89
C LYS A 265 24.28 -23.92 11.13
N THR A 266 23.03 -23.50 11.31
CA THR A 266 22.17 -23.99 12.38
C THR A 266 21.94 -25.47 12.14
N GLY A 267 22.31 -26.27 13.14
CA GLY A 267 22.26 -27.73 13.10
C GLY A 267 20.86 -28.22 12.77
N GLN A 268 20.78 -29.31 12.01
CA GLN A 268 19.54 -30.07 11.83
C GLN A 268 18.94 -30.30 13.23
N SER A 269 17.67 -29.92 13.38
CA SER A 269 16.91 -29.96 14.64
C SER A 269 17.33 -31.14 15.51
N ALA A 270 17.94 -30.87 16.66
CA ALA A 270 18.21 -31.88 17.66
C ALA A 270 16.87 -32.46 18.11
N ALA A 271 16.58 -33.68 17.67
CA ALA A 271 15.55 -34.52 18.26
C ALA A 271 15.97 -34.78 19.72
N VAL A 272 15.15 -34.31 20.66
CA VAL A 272 15.31 -34.62 22.07
C VAL A 272 15.00 -36.11 22.27
N GLY A 273 16.02 -36.86 22.70
CA GLY A 273 15.93 -37.89 23.74
C GLY A 273 15.09 -39.15 23.50
N LEU A 274 15.82 -40.26 23.28
CA LEU A 274 15.52 -41.65 23.68
C LEU A 274 14.25 -42.33 23.11
N VAL A 275 14.53 -43.27 22.18
CA VAL A 275 13.67 -44.30 21.59
C VAL A 275 12.81 -43.84 20.40
N ALA A 276 13.31 -44.14 19.19
CA ALA A 276 12.52 -44.08 17.96
C ALA A 276 11.82 -45.43 17.73
N PRO A 277 10.47 -45.48 17.58
CA PRO A 277 9.80 -46.65 17.05
C PRO A 277 9.65 -46.53 15.52
N PRO A 278 9.31 -47.64 14.87
CA PRO A 278 10.12 -48.31 13.87
C PRO A 278 10.12 -47.57 12.52
N LYS A 279 11.32 -47.22 12.05
CA LYS A 279 11.74 -47.07 10.64
C LYS A 279 10.60 -47.18 9.60
N GLU A 280 10.04 -46.05 9.12
CA GLU A 280 9.54 -45.79 7.74
C GLU A 280 8.29 -44.89 7.58
N GLN A 281 7.56 -44.50 8.61
CA GLN A 281 6.41 -43.58 8.41
C GLN A 281 6.74 -42.09 8.64
N MET A 282 7.12 -41.45 7.53
CA MET A 282 6.94 -40.02 7.24
C MET A 282 7.76 -39.00 8.05
N VAL A 283 9.08 -39.02 7.87
CA VAL A 283 9.84 -37.75 7.90
C VAL A 283 10.30 -37.50 6.46
N SER A 284 9.50 -36.75 5.70
CA SER A 284 10.04 -36.07 4.53
C SER A 284 11.23 -35.25 5.01
N LYS A 285 12.42 -35.46 4.43
CA LYS A 285 13.57 -34.60 4.73
C LYS A 285 13.12 -33.16 4.46
N GLN A 286 12.98 -32.38 5.52
CA GLN A 286 12.62 -30.97 5.40
C GLN A 286 13.88 -30.24 4.93
N ASP A 287 13.91 -29.77 3.68
CA ASP A 287 15.10 -29.05 3.13
C ASP A 287 15.26 -27.62 3.67
N TRP A 288 14.50 -27.23 4.70
CA TRP A 288 14.51 -25.88 5.27
C TRP A 288 15.04 -25.92 6.71
N LYS A 289 15.60 -24.79 7.16
CA LYS A 289 16.27 -24.70 8.48
C LYS A 289 15.30 -24.28 9.59
N TYR A 290 15.47 -24.82 10.80
CA TYR A 290 14.70 -24.44 11.97
C TYR A 290 15.58 -23.82 13.05
N VAL A 291 15.23 -22.64 13.56
CA VAL A 291 16.00 -21.92 14.58
C VAL A 291 15.13 -21.67 15.81
N LEU A 292 15.54 -22.24 16.94
CA LEU A 292 14.88 -22.05 18.23
C LEU A 292 15.63 -21.08 19.13
N GLN A 293 16.96 -21.20 19.21
CA GLN A 293 17.72 -20.50 20.24
C GLN A 293 18.09 -19.08 19.79
N PRO A 294 17.59 -18.03 20.49
CA PRO A 294 18.07 -16.68 20.28
C PRO A 294 19.50 -16.53 20.78
N LYS A 295 20.30 -15.76 20.06
CA LYS A 295 21.66 -15.39 20.45
C LYS A 295 21.67 -14.30 21.53
N ARG A 296 20.67 -13.41 21.50
CA ARG A 296 20.44 -12.34 22.47
C ARG A 296 18.95 -12.22 22.79
N VAL A 297 18.65 -11.91 24.05
CA VAL A 297 17.29 -11.72 24.55
C VAL A 297 17.30 -10.53 25.51
N VAL A 298 16.43 -9.56 25.25
CA VAL A 298 16.05 -8.49 26.18
C VAL A 298 14.70 -8.87 26.75
N ARG A 299 14.65 -9.20 28.04
CA ARG A 299 13.38 -9.53 28.73
C ARG A 299 12.81 -8.28 29.38
N GLY A 300 11.49 -8.10 29.32
CA GLY A 300 10.83 -6.92 29.87
C GLY A 300 11.31 -5.61 29.25
N ALA A 301 11.54 -5.60 27.94
CA ALA A 301 11.92 -4.37 27.24
C ALA A 301 10.80 -3.33 27.37
N HIS A 302 9.56 -3.80 27.18
CA HIS A 302 8.33 -3.03 27.32
C HIS A 302 7.34 -3.74 28.24
N GLN A 303 6.26 -3.04 28.62
CA GLN A 303 5.23 -3.60 29.49
C GLN A 303 4.58 -4.84 28.86
N GLU A 304 4.25 -5.85 29.69
CA GLU A 304 3.54 -7.03 29.20
C GLU A 304 2.15 -6.62 28.68
N ARG A 305 1.71 -7.21 27.55
CA ARG A 305 0.43 -6.96 26.84
C ARG A 305 0.37 -5.69 25.99
N GLU A 306 1.38 -4.83 26.04
CA GLU A 306 1.55 -3.78 25.04
C GLU A 306 2.29 -4.29 23.82
N THR A 307 1.96 -3.77 22.63
CA THR A 307 2.52 -4.23 21.38
C THR A 307 3.77 -3.42 21.06
N ILE A 308 4.91 -4.08 20.85
CA ILE A 308 6.10 -3.44 20.30
C ILE A 308 5.81 -3.15 18.82
N SER A 309 5.59 -1.88 18.48
CA SER A 309 5.17 -1.46 17.15
C SER A 309 6.30 -1.56 16.13
N CYS A 310 7.54 -1.31 16.56
CA CYS A 310 8.69 -1.35 15.66
C CYS A 310 9.98 -1.66 16.42
N VAL A 311 10.81 -2.51 15.83
CA VAL A 311 12.21 -2.73 16.22
C VAL A 311 13.09 -2.46 15.01
N ARG A 312 14.14 -1.64 15.20
CA ARG A 312 15.20 -1.46 14.18
C ARG A 312 16.56 -1.55 14.81
N ILE A 313 17.51 -2.03 14.02
CA ILE A 313 18.92 -2.03 14.37
C ILE A 313 19.56 -0.79 13.72
N THR A 314 20.37 -0.09 14.50
CA THR A 314 21.14 1.07 14.02
C THR A 314 21.98 0.73 12.78
N PRO A 315 22.24 1.69 11.87
CA PRO A 315 23.11 1.46 10.70
C PRO A 315 24.49 0.91 11.06
N ASP A 316 25.05 1.31 12.20
CA ASP A 316 26.33 0.82 12.74
C ASP A 316 26.26 -0.65 13.22
N GLY A 317 25.06 -1.21 13.40
CA GLY A 317 24.85 -2.58 13.85
C GLY A 317 25.09 -2.85 15.34
N ASN A 318 25.30 -1.82 16.16
CA ASN A 318 25.66 -2.00 17.57
C ASN A 318 24.48 -1.85 18.54
N GLN A 319 23.45 -1.09 18.17
CA GLN A 319 22.30 -0.81 19.03
C GLN A 319 20.99 -1.24 18.39
N ILE A 320 20.03 -1.64 19.22
CA ILE A 320 18.61 -1.86 18.88
C ILE A 320 17.80 -0.70 19.42
N VAL A 321 16.87 -0.19 18.62
CA VAL A 321 15.86 0.77 19.06
C VAL A 321 14.50 0.11 18.97
N SER A 322 13.72 0.21 20.04
CA SER A 322 12.38 -0.35 20.13
C SER A 322 11.36 0.74 20.44
N ARG A 323 10.23 0.69 19.72
CA ARG A 323 9.07 1.56 19.90
C ARG A 323 7.87 0.71 20.30
N CYS A 324 7.09 1.17 21.27
CA CYS A 324 5.95 0.43 21.79
C CYS A 324 4.73 1.34 22.04
N THR A 325 3.55 0.74 22.06
CA THR A 325 2.27 1.36 22.43
C THR A 325 2.22 1.78 23.90
N ASP A 326 3.15 1.31 24.74
CA ASP A 326 3.38 1.79 26.11
C ASP A 326 3.91 3.24 26.20
N GLN A 327 3.95 3.94 25.06
CA GLN A 327 4.37 5.32 24.89
C GLN A 327 5.87 5.58 25.14
N THR A 328 6.68 4.52 25.15
CA THR A 328 8.12 4.61 25.28
C THR A 328 8.85 4.28 23.98
N LEU A 329 10.04 4.86 23.82
CA LEU A 329 11.06 4.45 22.87
C LEU A 329 12.32 4.15 23.66
N LYS A 330 12.89 2.97 23.48
CA LYS A 330 14.08 2.53 24.23
C LYS A 330 15.21 2.15 23.30
N VAL A 331 16.43 2.48 23.71
CA VAL A 331 17.66 2.14 22.99
C VAL A 331 18.44 1.12 23.79
N TRP A 332 18.90 0.06 23.14
CA TRP A 332 19.57 -1.09 23.76
C TRP A 332 20.90 -1.36 23.08
N ASP A 333 21.92 -1.75 23.83
CA ASP A 333 23.14 -2.30 23.25
C ASP A 333 22.93 -3.78 22.90
N ILE A 334 23.25 -4.18 21.66
CA ILE A 334 23.17 -5.58 21.21
C ILE A 334 24.18 -6.46 21.95
N ARG A 335 25.33 -5.90 22.33
CA ARG A 335 26.39 -6.62 23.03
C ARG A 335 26.03 -6.84 24.50
N ASN A 336 25.34 -5.87 25.11
CA ASN A 336 24.92 -5.90 26.50
C ASN A 336 23.41 -5.56 26.66
N PRO A 337 22.51 -6.53 26.41
CA PRO A 337 21.06 -6.30 26.40
C PRO A 337 20.41 -6.15 27.81
N GLY A 338 21.21 -6.05 28.88
CA GLY A 338 20.69 -6.13 30.26
C GLY A 338 19.95 -4.88 30.74
N LYS A 339 20.27 -3.69 30.21
CA LYS A 339 19.63 -2.42 30.56
C LYS A 339 19.51 -1.53 29.33
N PRO A 340 18.46 -0.70 29.22
CA PRO A 340 18.37 0.29 28.16
C PRO A 340 19.45 1.35 28.36
N LEU A 341 20.05 1.80 27.27
CA LEU A 341 20.98 2.94 27.22
C LEU A 341 20.23 4.27 27.38
N ALA A 342 19.03 4.35 26.79
CA ALA A 342 18.15 5.51 26.86
C ALA A 342 16.69 5.05 26.88
N ASP A 343 15.86 5.81 27.59
CA ASP A 343 14.42 5.61 27.71
C ASP A 343 13.72 6.96 27.47
N PHE A 344 12.95 7.04 26.39
CA PHE A 344 12.21 8.23 25.99
C PHE A 344 10.72 7.99 26.25
N SER A 345 10.15 8.73 27.18
CA SER A 345 8.72 8.68 27.52
C SER A 345 7.96 9.88 26.93
N GLY A 346 6.63 9.85 27.04
CA GLY A 346 5.77 10.93 26.54
C GLY A 346 5.58 10.90 25.02
N LEU A 347 5.74 9.74 24.40
CA LEU A 347 5.52 9.53 22.97
C LEU A 347 4.21 8.76 22.77
N PRO A 348 3.05 9.41 22.63
CA PRO A 348 1.78 8.70 22.46
C PRO A 348 1.73 7.93 21.13
N ALA A 349 1.28 6.68 21.18
CA ALA A 349 1.11 5.79 20.02
C ALA A 349 -0.15 4.93 20.18
N THR A 350 -1.19 5.29 19.46
CA THR A 350 -2.50 4.62 19.41
C THR A 350 -2.51 3.51 18.34
N TYR A 351 -1.62 3.61 17.35
CA TYR A 351 -1.56 2.70 16.22
C TYR A 351 -0.37 1.74 16.36
N GLU A 352 -0.64 0.44 16.23
CA GLU A 352 0.39 -0.61 16.26
C GLU A 352 1.40 -0.51 15.12
N GLN A 353 1.08 0.23 14.05
CA GLN A 353 1.95 0.47 12.89
C GLN A 353 2.87 1.69 13.08
N THR A 354 3.00 2.21 14.31
CA THR A 354 3.86 3.37 14.59
C THR A 354 5.32 2.98 14.43
N GLU A 355 5.99 3.55 13.43
CA GLU A 355 7.35 3.18 13.09
C GLU A 355 8.42 4.19 13.48
N LEU A 356 9.65 3.69 13.48
CA LEU A 356 10.86 4.47 13.68
C LEU A 356 11.79 4.31 12.48
N CYS A 357 12.56 5.35 12.17
CA CYS A 357 13.60 5.28 11.15
C CYS A 357 14.85 6.04 11.58
N PHE A 358 15.97 5.75 10.93
CA PHE A 358 17.21 6.47 11.14
C PHE A 358 17.43 7.46 10.00
N SER A 359 18.15 8.55 10.30
CA SER A 359 18.74 9.35 9.25
C SER A 359 19.76 8.52 8.45
N PRO A 360 20.02 8.84 7.17
CA PRO A 360 20.95 8.08 6.33
C PRO A 360 22.38 8.03 6.88
N ASP A 361 22.79 9.06 7.62
CA ASP A 361 24.08 9.15 8.33
C ASP A 361 24.07 8.45 9.72
N GLY A 362 22.92 7.96 10.16
CA GLY A 362 22.73 7.33 11.46
C GLY A 362 22.84 8.28 12.66
N GLN A 363 22.83 9.60 12.47
CA GLN A 363 22.94 10.56 13.58
C GLN A 363 21.62 10.77 14.33
N TYR A 364 20.49 10.66 13.64
CA TYR A 364 19.17 10.93 14.21
C TYR A 364 18.28 9.69 14.22
N ILE A 365 17.45 9.62 15.25
CA ILE A 365 16.35 8.67 15.38
C ILE A 365 15.06 9.45 15.20
N LEU A 366 14.23 9.03 14.24
CA LEU A 366 12.94 9.63 13.96
C LEU A 366 11.86 8.68 14.43
N THR A 367 10.84 9.22 15.08
CA THR A 367 9.66 8.46 15.50
C THR A 367 8.41 9.30 15.32
N CYS A 368 7.30 8.63 15.03
CA CYS A 368 5.99 9.26 14.96
C CYS A 368 5.26 9.20 16.30
N THR A 369 4.42 10.20 16.52
CA THR A 369 3.42 10.20 17.59
C THR A 369 2.04 10.41 17.02
N SER A 370 1.07 9.75 17.63
CA SER A 370 -0.35 10.02 17.40
C SER A 370 -0.89 10.75 18.62
N ALA A 371 -1.69 11.79 18.42
CA ALA A 371 -2.43 12.43 19.51
C ALA A 371 -3.90 12.00 19.50
N ASP A 372 -4.70 12.50 20.45
CA ASP A 372 -6.15 12.30 20.48
C ASP A 372 -6.84 12.92 19.26
N GLU A 373 -8.09 12.55 18.95
CA GLU A 373 -8.81 12.97 17.73
C GLU A 373 -8.89 14.50 17.53
N SER A 374 -8.70 15.30 18.59
CA SER A 374 -8.67 16.78 18.54
C SER A 374 -7.29 17.39 18.28
N SER A 375 -6.21 16.61 18.44
CA SER A 375 -4.84 17.07 18.30
C SER A 375 -4.14 16.31 17.18
N ALA A 376 -3.27 17.02 16.46
CA ALA A 376 -2.52 16.40 15.37
C ALA A 376 -1.33 15.59 15.92
N GLY A 377 -0.93 14.57 15.19
CA GLY A 377 0.28 13.81 15.49
C GLY A 377 1.54 14.64 15.26
N SER A 378 2.68 14.14 15.73
CA SER A 378 3.96 14.82 15.54
C SER A 378 5.04 13.86 15.05
N LEU A 379 6.00 14.41 14.30
CA LEU A 379 7.26 13.75 13.98
C LEU A 379 8.33 14.26 14.96
N VAL A 380 8.98 13.34 15.66
CA VAL A 380 9.92 13.65 16.74
C VAL A 380 11.32 13.19 16.32
N PHE A 381 12.31 14.05 16.52
CA PHE A 381 13.72 13.83 16.18
C PHE A 381 14.55 13.74 17.46
N PHE A 382 15.25 12.63 17.63
CA PHE A 382 16.24 12.45 18.70
C PHE A 382 17.64 12.37 18.10
N ASN A 383 18.61 12.96 18.77
CA ASN A 383 20.02 12.75 18.44
C ASN A 383 20.46 11.42 19.06
N ARG A 384 21.03 10.52 18.25
CA ARG A 384 21.48 9.20 18.69
C ARG A 384 22.69 9.25 19.62
N GLN A 385 23.57 10.22 19.46
CA GLN A 385 24.79 10.32 20.28
C GLN A 385 24.50 10.92 21.65
N THR A 386 23.75 12.02 21.68
CA THR A 386 23.43 12.72 22.93
C THR A 386 22.19 12.16 23.64
N MET A 387 21.36 11.39 22.93
CA MET A 387 20.07 10.87 23.42
C MET A 387 19.14 12.00 23.90
N GLN A 388 19.15 13.13 23.21
CA GLN A 388 18.30 14.28 23.50
C GLN A 388 17.32 14.56 22.37
N LEU A 389 16.17 15.13 22.73
CA LEU A 389 15.20 15.64 21.77
C LEU A 389 15.81 16.84 21.02
N VAL A 390 15.81 16.77 19.70
CA VAL A 390 16.32 17.82 18.82
C VAL A 390 15.18 18.70 18.34
N LYS A 391 14.12 18.07 17.81
CA LYS A 391 12.99 18.79 17.20
C LYS A 391 11.71 17.97 17.27
N THR A 392 10.59 18.67 17.37
CA THR A 392 9.25 18.12 17.20
C THR A 392 8.54 18.91 16.11
N LEU A 393 8.00 18.22 15.11
CA LEU A 393 7.24 18.81 14.01
C LEU A 393 5.79 18.33 14.08
N ARG A 394 4.84 19.26 13.98
CA ARG A 394 3.42 18.94 13.96
C ARG A 394 3.00 18.51 12.56
N MET A 395 2.38 17.34 12.45
CA MET A 395 1.83 16.82 11.20
C MET A 395 0.35 17.20 11.07
N PRO A 396 -0.28 17.14 9.88
CA PRO A 396 -1.68 17.53 9.73
C PRO A 396 -2.69 16.55 10.35
N GLY A 397 -2.29 15.30 10.59
CA GLY A 397 -3.11 14.27 11.25
C GLY A 397 -2.25 13.37 12.13
N HIS A 398 -2.74 12.19 12.51
CA HIS A 398 -1.93 11.22 13.25
C HIS A 398 -0.77 10.75 12.36
N ALA A 399 0.46 10.84 12.85
CA ALA A 399 1.63 10.32 12.17
C ALA A 399 1.79 8.85 12.56
N VAL A 400 1.87 7.96 11.58
CA VAL A 400 1.96 6.51 11.82
C VAL A 400 3.27 5.97 11.27
N ARG A 401 3.53 6.24 9.99
CA ARG A 401 4.70 5.70 9.29
C ARG A 401 5.71 6.79 9.01
N VAL A 402 7.00 6.51 9.20
CA VAL A 402 8.09 7.39 8.75
C VAL A 402 9.16 6.61 8.01
N GLN A 403 9.70 7.18 6.94
CA GLN A 403 10.86 6.67 6.21
C GLN A 403 11.71 7.85 5.72
N TRP A 404 12.98 7.90 6.13
CA TRP A 404 13.96 8.80 5.51
C TRP A 404 14.65 8.05 4.37
N HIS A 405 14.62 8.62 3.17
CA HIS A 405 15.26 7.98 2.02
C HIS A 405 16.80 7.93 2.17
N PRO A 406 17.47 6.80 1.88
CA PRO A 406 18.91 6.66 2.13
C PRO A 406 19.82 7.50 1.23
N GLN A 407 19.35 7.90 0.03
CA GLN A 407 20.16 8.70 -0.91
C GLN A 407 19.61 10.11 -1.14
N LEU A 408 18.38 10.37 -0.75
CA LEU A 408 17.70 11.64 -1.00
C LEU A 408 17.49 12.29 0.35
N ASN A 409 17.76 13.59 0.45
CA ASN A 409 17.46 14.32 1.66
C ASN A 409 15.96 14.59 1.76
N GLN A 410 15.12 13.55 1.87
CA GLN A 410 13.66 13.64 1.88
C GLN A 410 13.11 12.65 2.90
N ILE A 411 12.15 13.11 3.71
CA ILE A 411 11.46 12.29 4.72
C ILE A 411 10.01 12.11 4.28
N PHE A 412 9.55 10.87 4.31
CA PHE A 412 8.17 10.50 3.97
C PHE A 412 7.47 10.10 5.25
N VAL A 413 6.35 10.77 5.55
CA VAL A 413 5.53 10.54 6.74
C VAL A 413 4.12 10.15 6.31
N GLY A 414 3.74 8.91 6.54
CA GLY A 414 2.36 8.47 6.40
C GLY A 414 1.53 9.04 7.54
N CYS A 415 0.59 9.91 7.20
CA CYS A 415 -0.31 10.53 8.16
C CYS A 415 -1.78 10.36 7.76
N GLY A 416 -2.67 10.59 8.71
CA GLY A 416 -4.09 10.64 8.40
C GLY A 416 -4.96 10.69 9.63
N SER A 417 -6.25 10.71 9.34
CA SER A 417 -7.34 10.61 10.29
C SER A 417 -8.20 9.41 9.92
N LYS A 418 -9.36 9.29 10.54
CA LYS A 418 -10.35 8.24 10.27
C LYS A 418 -10.85 8.26 8.83
N ASP A 419 -11.02 9.46 8.27
CA ASP A 419 -11.69 9.69 6.98
C ASP A 419 -10.76 10.17 5.85
N GLU A 420 -9.50 10.53 6.17
CA GLU A 420 -8.52 11.03 5.20
C GLU A 420 -7.14 10.45 5.47
N GLY A 421 -6.42 10.07 4.41
CA GLY A 421 -5.03 9.63 4.48
C GLY A 421 -4.16 10.36 3.48
N SER A 422 -3.04 10.91 3.93
CA SER A 422 -2.04 11.54 3.07
C SER A 422 -0.63 11.19 3.50
N THR A 423 0.30 11.16 2.55
CA THR A 423 1.73 11.00 2.88
C THR A 423 2.42 12.34 2.73
N GLN A 424 2.91 12.90 3.82
CA GLN A 424 3.66 14.15 3.82
C GLN A 424 5.12 13.88 3.45
N ILE A 425 5.65 14.69 2.56
CA ILE A 425 7.03 14.64 2.11
C ILE A 425 7.70 15.93 2.57
N LEU A 426 8.66 15.79 3.48
CA LEU A 426 9.50 16.88 3.96
C LEU A 426 10.80 16.86 3.17
N TYR A 427 11.19 18.03 2.64
CA TYR A 427 12.41 18.19 1.85
C TYR A 427 13.03 19.58 2.08
N ASP A 428 14.29 19.71 1.68
CA ASP A 428 14.99 20.98 1.57
C ASP A 428 15.11 21.40 0.10
N ASN A 429 14.69 22.62 -0.22
CA ASN A 429 14.79 23.15 -1.60
C ASN A 429 16.23 23.19 -2.12
N ASN A 430 17.22 23.32 -1.23
CA ASN A 430 18.63 23.47 -1.61
C ASN A 430 19.39 22.14 -1.57
N LEU A 431 19.17 21.33 -0.52
CA LEU A 431 19.92 20.09 -0.31
C LEU A 431 19.25 18.86 -0.96
N SER A 432 17.93 18.85 -1.12
CA SER A 432 17.23 17.72 -1.70
C SER A 432 17.35 17.74 -3.21
N VAL A 433 17.43 16.55 -3.81
CA VAL A 433 17.57 16.36 -5.26
C VAL A 433 16.57 15.28 -5.69
N ARG A 434 16.04 15.35 -6.93
CA ARG A 434 15.08 14.37 -7.50
C ARG A 434 13.86 14.14 -6.58
N GLY A 435 13.23 12.97 -6.65
CA GLY A 435 12.06 12.62 -5.86
C GLY A 435 10.92 13.61 -6.04
N ALA A 436 10.34 14.07 -4.93
CA ALA A 436 9.20 14.97 -4.92
C ALA A 436 9.42 16.25 -5.75
N LEU A 437 10.65 16.79 -5.77
CA LEU A 437 11.00 18.01 -6.51
C LEU A 437 10.71 17.93 -8.01
N LEU A 438 10.70 16.71 -8.59
CA LEU A 438 10.35 16.50 -9.99
C LEU A 438 8.88 16.82 -10.27
N ALA A 439 7.99 16.63 -9.29
CA ALA A 439 6.57 16.85 -9.41
C ALA A 439 6.13 18.25 -8.94
N VAL A 440 6.75 18.81 -7.89
CA VAL A 440 6.34 20.11 -7.29
C VAL A 440 6.27 21.24 -8.32
N ASN A 441 7.29 21.37 -9.16
CA ASN A 441 7.37 22.47 -10.12
C ASN A 441 6.62 22.20 -11.45
N ARG A 442 6.04 21.01 -11.61
CA ARG A 442 5.29 20.66 -12.82
C ARG A 442 3.83 21.07 -12.68
N LYS A 443 3.47 22.12 -13.43
CA LYS A 443 2.09 22.57 -13.53
C LYS A 443 1.17 21.41 -13.91
N ALA A 444 0.03 21.30 -13.22
CA ALA A 444 -1.03 20.41 -13.64
C ALA A 444 -1.38 20.73 -15.10
N ARG A 445 -1.31 19.73 -15.97
CA ARG A 445 -1.81 19.90 -17.33
C ARG A 445 -3.30 20.21 -17.15
N LYS A 446 -3.75 21.39 -17.60
CA LYS A 446 -5.19 21.63 -17.72
C LYS A 446 -5.72 20.43 -18.50
N VAL A 447 -6.67 19.70 -17.92
CA VAL A 447 -7.44 18.74 -18.70
C VAL A 447 -7.96 19.59 -19.84
N ALA A 448 -7.38 19.43 -21.03
CA ALA A 448 -8.00 19.98 -22.20
C ALA A 448 -9.36 19.32 -22.15
N ASP A 449 -10.42 20.11 -21.92
CA ASP A 449 -11.78 19.61 -22.03
C ASP A 449 -11.74 18.71 -23.24
N ALA A 450 -12.04 17.43 -23.03
CA ALA A 450 -12.17 16.49 -24.12
C ALA A 450 -13.41 16.95 -24.88
N TYR A 451 -13.30 18.08 -25.59
CA TYR A 451 -13.94 18.28 -26.85
C TYR A 451 -13.53 17.06 -27.64
N VAL A 452 -14.36 16.04 -27.55
CA VAL A 452 -14.77 15.32 -28.74
C VAL A 452 -15.11 16.45 -29.70
N GLU A 453 -14.14 16.86 -30.52
CA GLU A 453 -14.47 17.50 -31.78
C GLU A 453 -15.31 16.43 -32.47
N GLU A 454 -16.63 16.51 -32.30
CA GLU A 454 -17.57 15.96 -33.26
C GLU A 454 -17.17 16.63 -34.55
N ARG A 455 -16.27 16.00 -35.31
CA ARG A 455 -15.97 16.42 -36.66
C ARG A 455 -17.33 16.41 -37.35
N PRO A 456 -17.90 17.57 -37.71
CA PRO A 456 -19.18 17.56 -38.39
C PRO A 456 -18.97 16.70 -39.63
N VAL A 457 -19.74 15.64 -39.76
CA VAL A 457 -19.69 14.80 -40.96
C VAL A 457 -20.20 15.69 -42.09
N ILE A 458 -19.29 16.27 -42.87
CA ILE A 458 -19.63 17.11 -44.00
C ILE A 458 -20.15 16.18 -45.09
N TYR A 459 -21.47 16.01 -45.14
CA TYR A 459 -22.12 15.31 -46.24
C TYR A 459 -22.07 16.19 -47.48
N THR A 460 -21.18 15.86 -48.42
CA THR A 460 -21.26 16.42 -49.78
C THR A 460 -22.63 16.05 -50.38
N PRO A 461 -23.29 16.90 -51.18
CA PRO A 461 -24.64 16.65 -51.70
C PRO A 461 -24.79 15.30 -52.45
N HIS A 462 -23.71 14.76 -53.03
CA HIS A 462 -23.69 13.44 -53.69
C HIS A 462 -23.63 12.23 -52.73
N ALA A 463 -23.38 12.44 -51.43
CA ALA A 463 -23.34 11.38 -50.42
C ALA A 463 -24.73 11.07 -49.83
N LEU A 464 -25.75 11.88 -50.15
CA LEU A 464 -27.13 11.65 -49.72
C LEU A 464 -27.81 10.61 -50.62
N PRO A 465 -28.61 9.67 -50.05
CA PRO A 465 -29.31 8.64 -50.81
C PRO A 465 -30.22 9.19 -51.92
N LEU A 466 -30.75 10.39 -51.72
CA LEU A 466 -31.64 11.08 -52.65
C LEU A 466 -30.97 11.49 -53.97
N PHE A 467 -29.66 11.70 -53.97
CA PHE A 467 -28.87 12.17 -55.12
C PHE A 467 -27.96 11.08 -55.71
N ARG A 468 -28.16 9.84 -55.26
CA ARG A 468 -27.40 8.69 -55.76
C ARG A 468 -28.06 8.19 -57.04
N GLU A 469 -27.47 8.52 -58.19
CA GLU A 469 -27.93 8.00 -59.49
C GLU A 469 -27.92 6.47 -59.48
N GLU A 470 -29.03 5.84 -59.90
CA GLU A 470 -29.09 4.39 -60.02
C GLU A 470 -28.11 3.94 -61.13
N PRO A 471 -27.25 2.95 -60.87
CA PRO A 471 -26.32 2.47 -61.89
C PRO A 471 -27.08 1.84 -63.07
N PRO A 472 -26.59 2.01 -64.31
CA PRO A 472 -27.27 1.54 -65.51
C PRO A 472 -27.46 0.01 -65.50
N LEU A 473 -28.57 -0.45 -66.10
CA LEU A 473 -29.06 -1.84 -66.08
C LEU A 473 -28.03 -2.91 -66.48
N LYS A 474 -27.03 -2.58 -67.30
CA LYS A 474 -25.92 -3.50 -67.62
C LYS A 474 -25.08 -3.87 -66.40
N ARG A 475 -24.94 -2.95 -65.45
CA ARG A 475 -24.21 -3.11 -64.18
C ARG A 475 -25.06 -3.74 -63.08
N ARG A 476 -26.37 -3.93 -63.30
CA ARG A 476 -27.27 -4.65 -62.37
C ARG A 476 -27.10 -6.17 -62.49
N LYS A 477 -26.91 -6.71 -63.70
CA LYS A 477 -26.64 -8.15 -63.90
C LYS A 477 -25.30 -8.59 -63.30
N ASP A 478 -24.28 -7.74 -63.36
CA ASP A 478 -22.99 -8.04 -62.71
C ASP A 478 -23.09 -7.95 -61.17
N LYS A 479 -24.03 -7.14 -60.64
CA LYS A 479 -24.23 -6.96 -59.19
C LYS A 479 -25.06 -8.06 -58.53
N GLU A 480 -25.91 -8.78 -59.27
CA GLU A 480 -26.58 -9.98 -58.74
C GLU A 480 -25.58 -11.12 -58.47
N SER A 481 -24.36 -11.04 -59.01
CA SER A 481 -23.26 -11.96 -58.69
C SER A 481 -22.30 -11.47 -57.60
N VAL A 482 -22.60 -10.34 -56.94
CA VAL A 482 -21.81 -9.87 -55.80
C VAL A 482 -22.44 -10.41 -54.51
N SER A 483 -21.79 -11.44 -53.96
CA SER A 483 -22.12 -12.10 -52.70
C SER A 483 -22.38 -11.11 -51.56
N MET A 484 -23.39 -11.39 -50.73
CA MET A 484 -23.58 -10.68 -49.46
C MET A 484 -22.27 -10.58 -48.66
N PRO A 485 -22.05 -9.48 -47.90
CA PRO A 485 -20.91 -9.41 -47.00
C PRO A 485 -21.05 -10.53 -45.97
N GLN A 486 -20.12 -11.48 -45.99
CA GLN A 486 -20.03 -12.49 -44.94
C GLN A 486 -19.71 -11.77 -43.61
N GLN A 487 -20.39 -12.16 -42.54
CA GLN A 487 -20.02 -11.74 -41.20
C GLN A 487 -18.53 -12.03 -40.97
N PRO A 488 -17.81 -11.16 -40.23
CA PRO A 488 -16.37 -11.31 -40.03
C PRO A 488 -16.09 -12.69 -39.46
N THR A 489 -15.31 -13.48 -40.20
CA THR A 489 -14.85 -14.79 -39.77
C THR A 489 -13.58 -14.62 -38.95
N ASP A 490 -13.55 -15.24 -37.77
CA ASP A 490 -12.33 -15.38 -36.99
C ASP A 490 -11.23 -16.02 -37.84
N THR A 491 -10.09 -15.32 -37.96
CA THR A 491 -8.93 -15.82 -38.67
C THR A 491 -8.32 -16.99 -37.91
N SER A 492 -8.76 -18.21 -38.22
CA SER A 492 -7.94 -19.41 -38.05
C SER A 492 -8.00 -20.22 -39.33
N THR A 493 -6.81 -20.43 -39.88
CA THR A 493 -6.50 -20.93 -41.21
C THR A 493 -7.15 -22.29 -41.54
N VAL A 494 -7.87 -22.25 -42.67
CA VAL A 494 -8.12 -23.30 -43.68
C VAL A 494 -9.02 -24.48 -43.29
N LYS A 495 -10.18 -24.54 -43.95
CA LYS A 495 -10.94 -25.76 -44.22
C LYS A 495 -11.48 -25.79 -45.64
N ASP A 496 -11.08 -26.83 -46.35
CA ASP A 496 -11.88 -27.50 -47.37
C ASP A 496 -13.09 -28.23 -46.73
N PRO A 497 -14.21 -28.46 -47.45
CA PRO A 497 -15.49 -28.86 -46.85
C PRO A 497 -15.75 -30.38 -46.80
N ARG A 498 -14.72 -31.22 -46.57
CA ARG A 498 -14.93 -32.68 -46.39
C ARG A 498 -14.36 -33.30 -45.12
N SER A 499 -13.93 -32.50 -44.14
CA SER A 499 -13.38 -33.06 -42.91
C SER A 499 -13.76 -32.24 -41.68
N MET A 500 -14.45 -32.89 -40.75
CA MET A 500 -14.70 -32.43 -39.40
C MET A 500 -13.40 -32.42 -38.57
N PRO A 501 -12.96 -31.31 -37.96
CA PRO A 501 -12.00 -31.33 -36.88
C PRO A 501 -12.75 -31.20 -35.57
N GLN A 502 -12.71 -32.29 -34.81
CA GLN A 502 -12.92 -32.27 -33.39
C GLN A 502 -11.84 -31.42 -32.70
N GLY A 503 -12.20 -30.89 -31.54
CA GLY A 503 -11.48 -29.86 -30.79
C GLY A 503 -10.01 -30.13 -30.45
N LYS A 504 -9.33 -29.03 -30.12
CA LYS A 504 -7.89 -28.83 -29.97
C LYS A 504 -7.22 -29.48 -28.75
N LEU A 505 -7.76 -30.54 -28.14
CA LEU A 505 -7.03 -31.28 -27.09
C LEU A 505 -7.23 -32.80 -27.20
N LEU A 506 -6.11 -33.51 -27.37
CA LEU A 506 -6.03 -34.99 -27.40
C LEU A 506 -6.66 -35.63 -26.16
N THR A 507 -6.52 -34.98 -25.00
CA THR A 507 -7.12 -35.42 -23.74
C THR A 507 -8.64 -35.43 -23.80
N GLN A 508 -9.25 -34.39 -24.39
CA GLN A 508 -10.69 -34.29 -24.55
C GLN A 508 -11.23 -35.35 -25.53
N TYR A 509 -10.47 -35.65 -26.59
CA TYR A 509 -10.82 -36.72 -27.54
C TYR A 509 -10.80 -38.11 -26.89
N LEU A 510 -9.73 -38.43 -26.14
CA LEU A 510 -9.61 -39.70 -25.42
C LEU A 510 -10.68 -39.88 -24.34
N LEU A 511 -11.01 -38.81 -23.62
CA LEU A 511 -12.09 -38.79 -22.63
C LEU A 511 -13.47 -39.01 -23.27
N LYS A 512 -13.69 -38.50 -24.48
CA LYS A 512 -14.94 -38.65 -25.23
C LYS A 512 -15.08 -40.04 -25.87
N GLN A 513 -14.00 -40.58 -26.43
CA GLN A 513 -14.00 -41.90 -27.07
C GLN A 513 -14.12 -43.04 -26.06
N ARG A 514 -13.64 -42.85 -24.83
CA ARG A 514 -13.84 -43.78 -23.70
C ARG A 514 -15.17 -43.58 -22.97
N GLY A 515 -16.05 -42.70 -23.45
CA GLY A 515 -17.37 -42.47 -22.83
C GLY A 515 -17.32 -41.84 -21.43
N MET A 516 -16.19 -41.26 -21.03
CA MET A 516 -15.99 -40.68 -19.69
C MET A 516 -16.53 -39.25 -19.57
N VAL A 517 -16.95 -38.64 -20.69
CA VAL A 517 -17.70 -37.39 -20.73
C VAL A 517 -19.03 -37.66 -21.41
N LYS A 518 -20.11 -37.78 -20.63
CA LYS A 518 -21.47 -37.79 -21.19
C LYS A 518 -21.74 -36.42 -21.81
N GLN A 519 -22.29 -36.41 -23.03
CA GLN A 519 -22.88 -35.19 -23.58
C GLN A 519 -24.06 -34.83 -22.68
N THR A 520 -23.94 -33.73 -21.95
CA THR A 520 -25.10 -33.09 -21.35
C THR A 520 -25.78 -32.33 -22.48
N ASP A 521 -26.92 -32.83 -22.94
CA ASP A 521 -27.74 -32.11 -23.90
C ASP A 521 -28.21 -30.81 -23.22
N PRO A 522 -27.92 -29.61 -23.78
CA PRO A 522 -28.28 -28.33 -23.16
C PRO A 522 -29.79 -28.12 -22.97
N SER A 523 -30.62 -29.00 -23.53
CA SER A 523 -32.08 -29.00 -23.44
C SER A 523 -32.63 -29.75 -22.22
N GLU A 524 -31.81 -30.48 -21.47
CA GLU A 524 -32.28 -31.17 -20.26
C GLU A 524 -32.17 -30.27 -19.02
N ASP A 525 -33.31 -30.03 -18.36
CA ASP A 525 -33.36 -29.26 -17.12
C ASP A 525 -32.62 -30.03 -16.00
N PRO A 526 -31.57 -29.45 -15.38
CA PRO A 526 -30.74 -30.12 -14.37
C PRO A 526 -31.53 -30.62 -13.17
N ARG A 527 -32.70 -30.04 -12.86
CA ARG A 527 -33.56 -30.53 -11.76
C ARG A 527 -34.10 -31.92 -12.02
N ASN A 528 -34.59 -32.19 -13.24
CA ASN A 528 -35.20 -33.48 -13.56
C ASN A 528 -34.16 -34.59 -13.61
N VAL A 529 -32.94 -34.28 -14.07
CA VAL A 529 -31.81 -35.23 -14.08
C VAL A 529 -31.38 -35.59 -12.66
N LEU A 530 -31.38 -34.63 -11.73
CA LEU A 530 -31.05 -34.88 -10.33
C LEU A 530 -32.13 -35.71 -9.62
N LEU A 531 -33.42 -35.40 -9.85
CA LEU A 531 -34.54 -36.18 -9.31
C LEU A 531 -34.53 -37.64 -9.80
N ALA A 532 -34.33 -37.85 -11.10
CA ALA A 532 -34.24 -39.20 -11.67
C ALA A 532 -33.05 -39.99 -11.10
N ARG A 533 -31.89 -39.33 -10.88
CA ARG A 533 -30.74 -39.95 -10.21
C ARG A 533 -30.99 -40.21 -8.73
N GLN A 534 -31.71 -39.34 -8.05
CA GLN A 534 -32.05 -39.50 -6.63
C GLN A 534 -32.90 -40.77 -6.44
N GLU A 535 -33.93 -40.97 -7.28
CA GLU A 535 -34.74 -42.20 -7.25
C GLU A 535 -33.94 -43.48 -7.56
N GLU A 536 -32.92 -43.37 -8.40
CA GLU A 536 -31.99 -44.46 -8.71
C GLU A 536 -31.05 -44.76 -7.53
N ILE A 537 -30.55 -43.72 -6.84
CA ILE A 537 -29.69 -43.82 -5.65
C ILE A 537 -30.49 -44.32 -4.44
N ASP A 538 -31.76 -43.94 -4.30
CA ASP A 538 -32.61 -44.42 -3.21
C ASP A 538 -32.98 -45.90 -3.41
N ARG A 539 -33.11 -46.35 -4.66
CA ARG A 539 -33.33 -47.76 -5.01
C ARG A 539 -32.06 -48.62 -4.95
N SER A 540 -30.90 -48.04 -5.24
CA SER A 540 -29.62 -48.74 -5.22
C SER A 540 -28.87 -48.41 -3.94
N GLU A 541 -28.78 -49.35 -2.98
CA GLU A 541 -28.03 -49.12 -1.74
C GLU A 541 -26.61 -48.56 -2.05
N PRO A 542 -26.33 -47.28 -1.75
CA PRO A 542 -25.09 -46.68 -2.19
C PRO A 542 -23.90 -47.29 -1.44
N THR A 543 -22.81 -47.60 -2.13
CA THR A 543 -21.63 -48.25 -1.55
C THR A 543 -21.02 -47.47 -0.38
N TYR A 544 -21.22 -46.15 -0.32
CA TYR A 544 -20.72 -45.30 0.77
C TYR A 544 -21.55 -45.39 2.06
N THR A 545 -22.82 -45.80 2.04
CA THR A 545 -23.61 -45.98 3.29
C THR A 545 -23.19 -47.26 4.02
N LYS A 546 -22.69 -48.29 3.31
CA LYS A 546 -22.12 -49.49 3.93
C LYS A 546 -20.96 -49.19 4.88
N ALA A 547 -20.11 -48.21 4.54
CA ALA A 547 -18.98 -47.80 5.38
C ALA A 547 -19.42 -47.21 6.74
N TYR A 548 -20.60 -46.61 6.80
CA TYR A 548 -21.13 -45.97 8.02
C TYR A 548 -22.23 -46.76 8.72
N SER A 549 -22.59 -47.95 8.21
CA SER A 549 -23.60 -48.85 8.81
C SER A 549 -23.40 -49.12 10.31
N LYS A 550 -22.14 -49.18 10.78
CA LYS A 550 -21.80 -49.41 12.20
C LYS A 550 -21.74 -48.15 13.06
N THR A 551 -21.56 -46.99 12.44
CA THR A 551 -21.33 -45.70 13.12
C THR A 551 -22.48 -44.73 12.96
N GLN A 552 -23.57 -45.15 12.30
CA GLN A 552 -24.74 -44.31 12.09
C GLN A 552 -25.44 -44.08 13.44
N PRO A 553 -25.59 -42.82 13.90
CA PRO A 553 -26.30 -42.54 15.13
C PRO A 553 -27.78 -42.91 14.97
N ASN A 554 -28.38 -43.50 16.01
CA ASN A 554 -29.82 -43.75 16.02
C ASN A 554 -30.56 -42.41 15.96
N PRO A 555 -31.38 -42.15 14.92
CA PRO A 555 -32.14 -40.92 14.84
C PRO A 555 -33.21 -40.92 15.95
N VAL A 556 -33.10 -39.98 16.88
CA VAL A 556 -34.15 -39.69 17.86
C VAL A 556 -35.02 -38.60 17.27
N PHE A 557 -36.17 -38.98 16.73
CA PHE A 557 -37.18 -38.01 16.31
C PHE A 557 -37.91 -37.49 17.55
N ALA A 558 -38.21 -36.19 17.57
CA ALA A 558 -39.14 -35.65 18.55
C ALA A 558 -40.50 -36.35 18.32
N GLY A 559 -41.03 -37.02 19.35
CA GLY A 559 -42.39 -37.54 19.29
C GLY A 559 -43.34 -36.38 19.03
N SER A 560 -44.19 -36.50 18.01
CA SER A 560 -45.29 -35.56 17.80
C SER A 560 -46.18 -35.63 19.02
N SER A 561 -46.19 -34.57 19.82
CA SER A 561 -47.23 -34.34 20.82
C SER A 561 -48.49 -33.95 20.05
N ASP A 562 -49.27 -34.96 19.68
CA ASP A 562 -50.65 -34.78 19.24
C ASP A 562 -51.50 -34.50 20.49
N GLU A 563 -51.42 -33.26 21.00
CA GLU A 563 -52.37 -32.68 21.97
C GLU A 563 -52.56 -31.21 21.59
N ASP A 564 -53.62 -30.94 20.82
CA ASP A 564 -54.65 -29.94 21.13
C ASP A 564 -55.55 -29.74 19.89
N ASP A 565 -56.66 -30.50 19.87
CA ASP A 565 -57.98 -30.03 19.43
C ASP A 565 -58.63 -29.24 20.58
#